data_AF-A0A3D4UZ45-F1
#
_entry.id   AF-A0A3D4UZ45-F1
#
_cell.length_a   1.000
_cell.length_b   1.000
_cell.length_c   1.000
_cell.angle_alpha   90.00
_cell.angle_beta   90.00
_cell.angle_gamma   90.00
#
_symmetry.space_group_name_H-M   'P 1'
#
loop_
_entity.id
_entity.type
_entity.pdbx_description
1 polymer ?
#
loop_
_entity_poly.entity_id
_entity_poly.type
_entity_poly.pdbx_seq_one_letter_code
_entity_poly.pdbx_strand_id
1 'polypeptide(L)'
;KQAHGSAPWAGIDPIVTSAQIINNIQTIVSRSMPLTRQAAVVTVGVINGGVRNNIIPEEVTMQGTIRALDEEMRQLIFKRLKTVVQNTAESNGATAELTINKGYPITYNDP
;
A
#
# COMPACT_ATOMS: atom_id res chain seq x y z
N LYS A 1 -9.63 -0.69 17.11
CA LYS A 1 -9.64 -0.44 18.59
C LYS A 1 -8.53 0.52 18.97
N GLN A 2 -8.88 1.71 19.47
CA GLN A 2 -7.92 2.70 19.96
C GLN A 2 -7.23 2.25 21.26
N ALA A 3 -6.00 2.70 21.47
CA ALA A 3 -5.24 2.49 22.69
C ALA A 3 -4.54 3.78 23.15
N HIS A 4 -4.29 3.91 24.45
CA HIS A 4 -3.48 5.01 24.97
C HIS A 4 -2.02 4.80 24.57
N GLY A 5 -1.31 5.86 24.18
CA GLY A 5 0.08 5.77 23.71
C GLY A 5 1.07 5.20 24.74
N SER A 6 0.72 5.26 26.03
CA SER A 6 1.52 4.65 27.12
C SER A 6 1.19 3.17 27.40
N ALA A 7 0.16 2.62 26.75
CA ALA A 7 -0.25 1.22 26.87
C ALA A 7 -0.45 0.60 25.47
N PRO A 8 0.57 0.60 24.60
CA PRO A 8 0.44 0.19 23.20
C PRO A 8 -0.01 -1.26 23.02
N TRP A 9 0.34 -2.15 23.95
CA TRP A 9 -0.05 -3.57 23.92
C TRP A 9 -1.57 -3.81 24.09
N ALA A 10 -2.34 -2.78 24.47
CA ALA A 10 -3.80 -2.89 24.61
C ALA A 10 -4.56 -2.78 23.28
N GLY A 11 -3.85 -2.52 22.17
CA GLY A 11 -4.41 -2.40 20.83
C GLY A 11 -3.40 -2.81 19.74
N ILE A 12 -3.82 -2.63 18.50
CA ILE A 12 -2.99 -2.83 17.30
C ILE A 12 -2.75 -1.44 16.71
N ASP A 13 -1.51 -1.13 16.34
CA ASP A 13 -1.14 0.20 15.84
C ASP A 13 -1.25 0.27 14.31
N PRO A 14 -2.27 0.96 13.75
CA PRO A 14 -2.42 1.10 12.31
C PRO A 14 -1.41 2.08 11.72
N ILE A 15 -0.83 3.03 12.48
CA ILE A 15 0.23 3.92 11.99
C ILE A 15 1.48 3.10 11.71
N VAL A 16 1.94 2.29 12.67
CA VAL A 16 3.09 1.40 12.47
C VAL A 16 2.85 0.43 11.32
N THR A 17 1.65 -0.16 11.26
CA THR A 17 1.27 -1.07 10.17
C THR A 17 1.31 -0.38 8.81
N SER A 18 0.79 0.86 8.71
CA SER A 18 0.82 1.63 7.47
C SER A 18 2.24 1.92 6.99
N ALA A 19 3.15 2.26 7.91
CA ALA A 19 4.55 2.53 7.59
C ALA A 19 5.25 1.28 7.02
N GLN A 20 5.01 0.12 7.63
CA GLN A 20 5.54 -1.14 7.10
C GLN A 20 4.94 -1.48 5.73
N ILE A 21 3.64 -1.29 5.53
CA ILE A 21 3.00 -1.46 4.22
C ILE A 21 3.68 -0.56 3.19
N ILE A 22 3.87 0.73 3.50
CA ILE A 22 4.50 1.71 2.59
C ILE A 22 5.89 1.25 2.19
N ASN A 23 6.71 0.78 3.13
CA ASN A 23 8.05 0.27 2.83
C ASN A 23 7.99 -1.01 1.98
N ASN A 24 7.12 -1.94 2.34
CA ASN A 24 7.01 -3.23 1.66
C ASN A 24 6.51 -3.10 0.23
N ILE A 25 5.56 -2.21 -0.06
CA ILE A 25 5.05 -2.01 -1.43
C ILE A 25 6.11 -1.42 -2.37
N GLN A 26 7.15 -0.75 -1.86
CA GLN A 26 8.27 -0.29 -2.71
C GLN A 26 9.05 -1.46 -3.32
N THR A 27 9.00 -2.65 -2.71
CA THR A 27 9.64 -3.86 -3.25
C THR A 27 8.95 -4.37 -4.52
N ILE A 28 7.70 -3.98 -4.76
CA ILE A 28 6.97 -4.36 -5.97
C ILE A 28 7.69 -3.81 -7.20
N VAL A 29 7.95 -2.49 -7.21
CA VAL A 29 8.67 -1.85 -8.32
C VAL A 29 10.14 -2.26 -8.31
N SER A 30 10.81 -2.18 -7.16
CA SER A 30 12.27 -2.36 -7.13
C SER A 30 12.72 -3.81 -7.35
N ARG A 31 11.94 -4.82 -6.93
CA ARG A 31 12.33 -6.24 -6.95
C ARG A 31 11.43 -7.16 -7.78
N SER A 32 10.21 -6.77 -8.13
CA SER A 32 9.28 -7.63 -8.87
C SER A 32 9.04 -7.19 -10.33
N MET A 33 9.43 -5.98 -10.73
CA MET A 33 9.16 -5.44 -12.07
C MET A 33 10.37 -5.56 -13.01
N PRO A 34 10.18 -6.03 -14.26
CA PRO A 34 11.21 -5.99 -15.29
C PRO A 34 11.34 -4.58 -15.88
N LEU A 35 11.94 -3.65 -15.13
CA LEU A 35 12.04 -2.23 -15.50
C LEU A 35 12.86 -1.97 -16.78
N THR A 36 13.54 -2.98 -17.33
CA THR A 36 14.17 -2.93 -18.65
C THR A 36 13.16 -3.00 -19.80
N ARG A 37 11.93 -3.48 -19.56
CA ARG A 37 10.85 -3.52 -20.56
C ARG A 37 10.14 -2.17 -20.66
N GLN A 38 9.55 -1.74 -19.55
CA GLN A 38 8.70 -0.55 -19.48
C GLN A 38 8.72 0.07 -18.09
N ALA A 39 8.35 1.35 -17.98
CA ALA A 39 8.32 2.06 -16.71
C ALA A 39 7.11 1.66 -15.84
N ALA A 40 7.32 1.61 -14.53
CA ALA A 40 6.27 1.40 -13.53
C ALA A 40 6.55 2.21 -12.26
N VAL A 41 5.48 2.72 -11.64
CA VAL A 41 5.52 3.53 -10.42
C VAL A 41 4.35 3.16 -9.52
N VAL A 42 4.62 3.07 -8.22
CA VAL A 42 3.63 2.99 -7.15
C VAL A 42 3.94 4.09 -6.16
N THR A 43 2.99 4.98 -5.90
CA THR A 43 3.16 6.12 -5.01
C THR A 43 2.05 6.16 -4.00
N VAL A 44 2.37 6.35 -2.72
CA VAL A 44 1.41 6.75 -1.69
C VAL A 44 1.48 8.27 -1.60
N GLY A 45 0.37 8.93 -1.94
CA GLY A 45 0.29 10.40 -1.98
C GLY A 45 -0.46 10.99 -0.79
N VAL A 46 -1.25 10.19 -0.08
CA VAL A 46 -2.05 10.62 1.07
C VAL A 46 -1.96 9.57 2.16
N ILE A 47 -1.76 10.01 3.40
CA ILE A 47 -1.84 9.19 4.60
C ILE A 47 -2.62 10.00 5.64
N ASN A 48 -3.74 9.46 6.11
CA ASN A 48 -4.56 10.07 7.16
C ASN A 48 -4.70 9.07 8.31
N GLY A 49 -4.33 9.48 9.51
CA GLY A 49 -4.43 8.65 10.71
C GLY A 49 -4.08 9.40 11.97
N GLY A 50 -4.85 9.17 13.04
CA GLY A 50 -4.66 9.85 14.32
C GLY A 50 -5.14 11.30 14.32
N VAL A 51 -5.59 11.75 15.49
CA VAL A 51 -5.97 13.16 15.74
C VAL A 51 -5.37 13.70 17.05
N ARG A 52 -4.67 12.85 17.81
CA ARG A 52 -3.99 13.20 19.07
C ARG A 52 -2.67 12.44 19.15
N ASN A 53 -1.66 13.08 19.73
CA ASN A 53 -0.31 12.51 19.85
C ASN A 53 -0.19 11.37 20.87
N ASN A 54 -1.12 11.27 21.84
CA ASN A 54 -1.10 10.29 22.91
C ASN A 54 -2.15 9.16 22.76
N ILE A 55 -2.79 9.05 21.59
CA ILE A 55 -3.77 8.00 21.29
C ILE A 55 -3.34 7.30 20.01
N ILE A 56 -3.22 5.97 20.08
CA ILE A 56 -3.08 5.10 18.91
C ILE A 56 -4.45 5.07 18.20
N PRO A 57 -4.52 5.48 16.93
CA PRO A 57 -5.80 5.57 16.23
C PRO A 57 -6.40 4.19 15.97
N GLU A 58 -7.69 4.20 15.60
CA GLU A 58 -8.41 2.99 15.21
C GLU A 58 -8.04 2.54 13.80
N GLU A 59 -7.78 3.49 12.91
CA GLU A 59 -7.53 3.24 11.50
C GLU A 59 -6.55 4.25 10.90
N VAL A 60 -5.97 3.87 9.76
CA VAL A 60 -5.20 4.73 8.87
C VAL A 60 -5.71 4.50 7.47
N THR A 61 -6.01 5.58 6.75
CA THR A 61 -6.35 5.52 5.32
C THR A 61 -5.17 6.01 4.51
N MET A 62 -4.79 5.23 3.49
CA MET A 62 -3.77 5.59 2.52
C MET A 62 -4.39 5.71 1.13
N GLN A 63 -3.97 6.71 0.36
CA GLN A 63 -4.33 6.82 -1.06
C GLN A 63 -3.08 7.04 -1.89
N GLY A 64 -3.13 6.53 -3.11
CA GLY A 64 -1.95 6.47 -3.96
C GLY A 64 -2.30 6.35 -5.43
N THR A 65 -1.26 6.39 -6.25
CA THR A 65 -1.35 6.24 -7.70
C THR A 65 -0.46 5.08 -8.14
N ILE A 66 -0.96 4.33 -9.11
CA ILE A 66 -0.20 3.31 -9.84
C ILE A 66 -0.09 3.78 -11.28
N ARG A 67 1.11 3.70 -11.85
CA ARG A 67 1.39 3.91 -13.27
C ARG A 67 2.20 2.73 -13.79
N ALA A 68 1.83 2.19 -14.94
CA ALA A 68 2.59 1.17 -15.65
C ALA A 68 2.33 1.36 -17.16
N LEU A 69 3.38 1.22 -17.97
CA LEU A 69 3.29 1.33 -19.44
C LEU A 69 3.18 -0.05 -20.13
N ASP A 70 3.03 -1.11 -19.35
CA ASP A 70 2.82 -2.48 -19.81
C ASP A 70 1.68 -3.12 -19.00
N GLU A 71 0.74 -3.79 -19.68
CA GLU A 71 -0.47 -4.33 -19.04
C GLU A 71 -0.15 -5.52 -18.15
N GLU A 72 0.82 -6.37 -18.53
CA GLU A 72 1.25 -7.51 -17.72
C GLU A 72 1.88 -7.02 -16.41
N MET A 73 2.72 -5.99 -16.50
CA MET A 73 3.29 -5.31 -15.33
C MET A 73 2.20 -4.68 -14.46
N ARG A 74 1.18 -4.06 -15.06
CA ARG A 74 0.05 -3.48 -14.32
C ARG A 74 -0.71 -4.54 -13.53
N GLN A 75 -1.05 -5.67 -14.15
CA GLN A 75 -1.73 -6.78 -13.48
C GLN A 75 -0.87 -7.39 -12.37
N LEU A 76 0.45 -7.51 -12.60
CA LEU A 76 1.37 -8.00 -11.59
C LEU A 76 1.45 -7.05 -10.39
N ILE A 77 1.47 -5.72 -10.60
CA ILE A 77 1.42 -4.74 -9.52
C ILE A 77 0.14 -4.89 -8.70
N PHE A 78 -1.03 -5.03 -9.35
CA PHE A 78 -2.30 -5.20 -8.64
C PHE A 78 -2.31 -6.46 -7.77
N LYS A 79 -1.84 -7.59 -8.31
CA LYS A 79 -1.72 -8.85 -7.57
C LYS A 79 -0.77 -8.71 -6.39
N ARG A 80 0.42 -8.14 -6.61
CA ARG A 80 1.45 -7.98 -5.56
C ARG A 80 1.01 -7.01 -4.48
N LEU A 81 0.36 -5.90 -4.83
CA LEU A 81 -0.19 -4.95 -3.86
C LEU A 81 -1.18 -5.63 -2.93
N LYS A 82 -2.12 -6.40 -3.47
CA LYS A 82 -3.09 -7.14 -2.66
C LYS A 82 -2.38 -8.06 -1.65
N THR A 83 -1.44 -8.88 -2.12
CA THR A 83 -0.68 -9.78 -1.25
C THR A 83 0.12 -9.04 -0.19
N VAL A 84 0.88 -8.01 -0.57
CA VAL A 84 1.77 -7.30 0.36
C VAL A 84 0.96 -6.56 1.42
N VAL A 85 -0.11 -5.86 1.03
CA VAL A 85 -0.97 -5.10 1.95
C VAL A 85 -1.65 -6.03 2.96
N GLN A 86 -2.29 -7.10 2.47
CA GLN A 86 -3.03 -8.03 3.34
C GLN A 86 -2.10 -8.77 4.29
N ASN A 87 -1.00 -9.32 3.79
CA ASN A 87 -0.10 -10.13 4.61
C ASN A 87 0.71 -9.28 5.60
N THR A 88 1.06 -8.04 5.25
CA THR A 88 1.74 -7.12 6.20
C THR A 88 0.79 -6.74 7.33
N ALA A 89 -0.47 -6.44 7.01
CA ALA A 89 -1.48 -6.16 8.03
C ALA A 89 -1.71 -7.36 8.94
N GLU A 90 -1.93 -8.55 8.36
CA GLU A 90 -2.13 -9.80 9.10
C GLU A 90 -0.95 -10.11 10.02
N SER A 91 0.29 -9.92 9.54
CA SER A 91 1.50 -10.11 10.34
C SER A 91 1.57 -9.21 11.57
N ASN A 92 0.90 -8.05 11.55
CA ASN A 92 0.83 -7.11 12.67
C ASN A 92 -0.44 -7.30 13.51
N GLY A 93 -1.27 -8.30 13.20
CA GLY A 93 -2.57 -8.50 13.83
C GLY A 93 -3.66 -7.52 13.36
N ALA A 94 -3.39 -6.72 12.32
CA ALA A 94 -4.33 -5.79 11.72
C ALA A 94 -5.10 -6.42 10.55
N THR A 95 -6.17 -5.76 10.13
CA THR A 95 -6.82 -6.01 8.84
C THR A 95 -6.59 -4.83 7.91
N ALA A 96 -6.53 -5.11 6.61
CA ALA A 96 -6.40 -4.06 5.59
C ALA A 96 -7.29 -4.37 4.39
N GLU A 97 -8.05 -3.35 3.97
CA GLU A 97 -8.85 -3.38 2.76
C GLU A 97 -8.14 -2.59 1.66
N LEU A 98 -8.03 -3.18 0.47
CA LEU A 98 -7.39 -2.56 -0.68
C LEU A 98 -8.40 -2.47 -1.84
N THR A 99 -8.71 -1.23 -2.22
CA THR A 99 -9.50 -0.95 -3.42
C THR A 99 -8.59 -0.40 -4.51
N ILE A 100 -8.60 -1.02 -5.68
CA ILE A 100 -7.85 -0.57 -6.86
C ILE A 100 -8.85 -0.19 -7.95
N ASN A 101 -8.84 1.08 -8.36
CA ASN A 101 -9.52 1.50 -9.57
C ASN A 101 -8.61 1.26 -10.78
N LYS A 102 -9.05 0.42 -11.73
CA LYS A 102 -8.25 0.04 -12.90
C LYS A 102 -7.99 1.20 -13.87
N GLY A 103 -8.78 2.27 -13.80
CA GLY A 103 -8.65 3.41 -14.69
C GLY A 103 -8.76 3.04 -16.18
N TYR A 104 -8.12 3.82 -17.03
CA TYR A 104 -8.10 3.62 -18.48
C TYR A 104 -7.05 2.58 -18.92
N PRO A 105 -7.26 1.90 -20.06
CA PRO A 105 -6.24 1.03 -20.65
C PRO A 105 -5.00 1.82 -21.06
N ILE A 106 -3.88 1.12 -21.18
CA ILE A 106 -2.61 1.71 -21.62
C ILE A 106 -2.72 2.08 -23.10
N THR A 107 -2.31 3.30 -23.45
CA THR A 107 -2.21 3.75 -24.83
C THR A 107 -1.01 3.08 -25.50
N TYR A 108 -1.24 2.44 -26.64
CA TYR A 108 -0.22 1.79 -27.47
C TYR A 108 -0.24 2.42 -28.87
N ASN A 109 0.93 2.82 -29.37
CA ASN A 109 1.09 3.30 -30.75
C ASN A 109 1.58 2.14 -31.62
N ASP A 110 0.88 1.89 -32.73
CA ASP A 110 1.28 0.88 -33.71
C ASP A 110 2.56 1.34 -34.45
N PRO A 111 3.66 0.56 -34.44
CA PRO A 111 4.94 0.95 -35.06
C PRO A 111 4.98 0.85 -36.59
#